data_AF-A0A820P7J4-F1
#
_entry.id   AF-A0A820P7J4-F1
#
_cell.length_a   1.000
_cell.length_b   1.000
_cell.length_c   1.000
_cell.angle_alpha   90.00
_cell.angle_beta   90.00
_cell.angle_gamma   90.00
#
_symmetry.space_group_name_H-M   'P 1'
#
loop_
_entity.id
_entity.type
_entity.pdbx_description
1 polymer ?
#
loop_
_entity_poly.entity_id
_entity_poly.type
_entity_poly.pdbx_seq_one_letter_code
_entity_poly.pdbx_strand_id
1 'polypeptide(L)'
;MKWSQHIIICLIQLVCWTSYNYPVNSLENGLLRQPPMGWLTWQRFRCVTDCQENPDTCISEKLIRTQAQLLVSGGYLAAGYEYIIIDDCWLNKTRAA
;
A
#
# COMPACT_ATOMS: atom_id res chain seq x y z
N MET A 1 -36.91 35.47 18.63
CA MET A 1 -36.55 34.21 19.33
C MET A 1 -35.97 33.11 18.43
N LYS A 2 -36.43 32.91 17.17
CA LYS A 2 -35.91 31.85 16.27
C LYS A 2 -34.43 31.99 15.86
N TRP A 3 -33.93 33.23 15.70
CA TRP A 3 -32.54 33.49 15.30
C TRP A 3 -31.49 33.05 16.34
N SER A 4 -31.81 33.16 17.63
CA SER A 4 -30.91 32.71 18.72
C SER A 4 -30.73 31.19 18.71
N GLN A 5 -31.79 30.42 18.40
CA GLN A 5 -31.72 28.97 18.33
C GLN A 5 -30.82 28.48 17.18
N HIS A 6 -30.86 29.13 16.01
CA HIS A 6 -30.00 28.77 14.88
C HIS A 6 -28.52 29.06 15.18
N ILE A 7 -28.22 30.15 15.89
CA ILE A 7 -26.84 30.48 16.30
C ILE A 7 -26.32 29.44 17.30
N ILE A 8 -27.13 29.06 18.30
CA ILE A 8 -26.75 28.06 19.30
C ILE A 8 -26.51 26.69 18.66
N ILE A 9 -27.35 26.26 17.71
CA ILE A 9 -27.17 24.98 17.00
C ILE A 9 -25.88 25.01 16.17
N CYS A 10 -25.59 26.09 15.44
CA CYS A 10 -24.33 26.24 14.71
C CYS A 10 -23.11 26.17 15.63
N LEU A 11 -23.16 26.80 16.81
CA LEU A 11 -22.07 26.77 17.78
C LEU A 11 -21.86 25.36 18.36
N ILE A 12 -22.93 24.63 18.65
CA ILE A 12 -22.85 23.23 19.13
C ILE A 12 -22.25 22.32 18.04
N GLN A 13 -22.67 22.48 16.78
CA GLN A 13 -22.10 21.72 15.66
C GLN A 13 -20.62 22.02 15.46
N LEU A 14 -20.20 23.28 15.59
CA LEU A 14 -18.79 23.68 15.49
C LEU A 14 -17.94 23.06 16.62
N VAL A 15 -18.45 23.10 17.86
CA VAL A 15 -17.78 22.52 19.04
C VAL A 15 -17.71 21.00 18.96
N CYS A 16 -18.76 20.33 18.48
CA CYS A 16 -18.74 18.88 18.26
C CYS A 16 -17.73 18.47 17.18
N TRP A 17 -17.57 19.26 16.12
CA TRP A 17 -16.60 18.99 15.05
C TRP A 17 -15.14 19.08 15.52
N THR A 18 -14.82 20.07 16.38
CA THR A 18 -13.47 20.21 16.95
C THR A 18 -13.14 19.15 18.00
N SER A 19 -14.16 18.56 18.64
CA SER A 19 -14.00 17.57 19.71
C SER A 19 -13.81 16.13 19.21
N TYR A 20 -13.91 15.88 17.90
CA TYR A 20 -13.84 14.56 17.28
C TYR A 20 -12.47 14.26 16.64
N ASN A 21 -11.39 14.78 17.21
CA ASN A 21 -10.04 14.38 16.83
C ASN A 21 -9.67 13.11 17.61
N TYR A 22 -10.07 11.94 17.10
CA TYR A 22 -9.51 10.69 17.60
C TYR A 22 -8.04 10.63 17.21
N PRO A 23 -7.09 10.58 18.18
CA PRO A 23 -5.71 10.33 17.84
C PRO A 23 -5.62 8.96 17.16
N VAL A 24 -5.14 8.95 15.93
CA VAL A 24 -4.82 7.71 15.24
C VAL A 24 -3.51 7.20 15.83
N ASN A 25 -3.55 6.05 16.49
CA ASN A 25 -2.33 5.40 16.96
C ASN A 25 -1.66 4.70 15.76
N SER A 26 -0.55 5.26 15.29
CA SER A 26 0.34 4.61 14.31
C SER A 26 1.29 3.63 14.99
N LEU A 27 1.82 2.69 14.20
CA LEU A 27 2.93 1.85 14.62
C LEU A 27 4.21 2.70 14.65
N GLU A 28 4.69 3.04 15.85
CA GLU A 28 5.88 3.87 16.05
C GLU A 28 7.19 3.07 15.93
N ASN A 29 7.50 2.57 14.74
CA ASN A 29 8.74 1.86 14.43
C ASN A 29 9.73 2.68 13.57
N GLY A 30 9.43 3.95 13.30
CA GLY A 30 10.28 4.86 12.52
C GLY A 30 10.17 4.71 10.99
N LEU A 31 9.39 3.75 10.48
CA LEU A 31 9.18 3.53 9.05
C LEU A 31 7.93 4.24 8.53
N LEU A 32 7.84 4.39 7.20
CA LEU A 32 6.63 4.85 6.49
C LEU A 32 6.04 6.17 7.03
N ARG A 33 6.90 7.16 7.33
CA ARG A 33 6.47 8.51 7.72
C ARG A 33 5.74 9.26 6.59
N GLN A 34 5.85 8.77 5.36
CA GLN A 34 5.04 9.10 4.20
C GLN A 34 4.42 7.81 3.64
N PRO A 35 3.30 7.88 2.90
CA PRO A 35 2.71 6.68 2.28
C PRO A 35 3.75 5.92 1.44
N PRO A 36 3.89 4.59 1.61
CA PRO A 36 4.86 3.81 0.85
C PRO A 36 4.56 3.85 -0.64
N MET A 37 5.61 3.96 -1.45
CA MET A 37 5.53 3.86 -2.90
C MET A 37 6.35 2.67 -3.39
N GLY A 38 5.76 1.85 -4.24
CA GLY A 38 6.42 0.63 -4.72
C GLY A 38 5.59 -0.13 -5.74
N TRP A 39 6.03 -1.35 -6.02
CA TRP A 39 5.40 -2.27 -6.95
C TRP A 39 5.04 -3.58 -6.25
N LEU A 40 3.86 -4.12 -6.56
CA LEU A 40 3.29 -5.31 -5.91
C LEU A 40 2.84 -6.34 -6.96
N THR A 41 3.19 -7.62 -6.78
CA THR A 41 2.98 -8.68 -7.78
C THR A 41 1.49 -8.96 -8.08
N TRP A 42 0.62 -8.89 -7.07
CA TRP A 42 -0.74 -9.46 -7.10
C TRP A 42 -1.64 -8.95 -8.21
N GLN A 43 -1.87 -7.63 -8.32
CA GLN A 43 -2.98 -7.13 -9.14
C GLN A 43 -2.80 -7.47 -10.63
N ARG A 44 -1.56 -7.54 -11.12
CA ARG A 44 -1.24 -7.84 -12.52
C ARG A 44 -0.90 -9.31 -12.79
N PHE A 45 -0.19 -9.98 -11.87
CA PHE A 45 0.37 -11.32 -12.08
C PHE A 45 -0.35 -12.42 -11.29
N ARG A 46 -1.09 -12.07 -10.24
CA ARG A 46 -1.89 -13.01 -9.42
C ARG A 46 -1.04 -14.20 -8.96
N CYS A 47 -1.60 -15.41 -9.01
CA CYS A 47 -0.99 -16.66 -8.56
C CYS A 47 -0.58 -17.55 -9.75
N VAL A 48 -0.01 -16.97 -10.81
CA VAL A 48 0.50 -17.77 -11.94
C VAL A 48 1.80 -18.45 -11.51
N THR A 49 1.78 -19.78 -11.37
CA THR A 49 2.94 -20.56 -10.89
C THR A 49 3.50 -21.54 -11.93
N ASP A 50 2.80 -21.76 -13.04
CA ASP A 50 3.32 -22.54 -14.17
C ASP A 50 4.30 -21.69 -15.01
N CYS A 51 5.58 -21.81 -14.69
CA CYS A 51 6.64 -21.09 -15.38
C CYS A 51 7.06 -21.71 -16.72
N GLN A 52 6.59 -22.92 -17.06
CA GLN A 52 6.88 -23.51 -18.37
C GLN A 52 5.94 -22.94 -19.41
N GLU A 53 4.65 -22.82 -19.07
CA GLU A 53 3.65 -22.20 -19.94
C GLU A 53 3.75 -20.66 -19.91
N ASN A 54 4.09 -20.08 -18.76
CA ASN A 54 4.09 -18.62 -18.56
C ASN A 54 5.46 -18.08 -18.08
N PRO A 55 6.53 -18.20 -18.89
CA PRO A 55 7.91 -17.95 -18.48
C PRO A 55 8.25 -16.48 -18.13
N ASP A 56 7.39 -15.54 -18.51
CA ASP A 56 7.59 -14.10 -18.29
C ASP A 56 6.58 -13.50 -17.30
N THR A 57 5.55 -14.25 -16.91
CA THR A 57 4.47 -13.77 -16.04
C THR A 57 4.23 -14.64 -14.81
N CYS A 58 4.84 -15.82 -14.72
CA CYS A 58 4.80 -16.62 -13.50
C CYS A 58 5.54 -15.93 -12.35
N ILE A 59 5.06 -16.14 -11.13
CA ILE A 59 5.71 -15.68 -9.89
C ILE A 59 7.05 -16.41 -9.74
N SER A 60 8.13 -15.69 -10.05
CA SER A 60 9.49 -16.22 -10.09
C SER A 60 10.52 -15.15 -9.79
N GLU A 61 11.73 -15.57 -9.42
CA GLU A 61 12.87 -14.67 -9.26
C GLU A 61 13.13 -13.85 -10.54
N LYS A 62 13.00 -14.49 -11.72
CA LYS A 62 13.17 -13.83 -13.02
C LYS A 62 12.20 -12.66 -13.19
N LEU A 63 10.91 -12.86 -12.88
CA LEU A 63 9.91 -11.79 -12.92
C LEU A 63 10.30 -10.65 -11.96
N ILE A 64 10.60 -10.97 -10.70
CA ILE A 64 10.90 -9.97 -9.66
C ILE A 64 12.15 -9.15 -10.03
N ARG A 65 13.22 -9.80 -10.48
CA ARG A 65 14.47 -9.15 -10.90
C ARG A 65 14.25 -8.26 -12.14
N THR A 66 13.44 -8.71 -13.09
CA THR A 66 13.09 -7.93 -14.28
C THR A 66 12.34 -6.66 -13.90
N GLN A 67 11.36 -6.77 -12.99
CA GLN A 67 10.61 -5.61 -12.51
C GLN A 67 11.48 -4.64 -11.72
N ALA A 68 12.40 -5.14 -10.89
CA ALA A 68 13.40 -4.31 -10.22
C ALA A 68 14.23 -3.48 -11.22
N GLN A 69 14.69 -4.09 -12.30
CA GLN A 69 15.43 -3.39 -13.35
C GLN A 69 14.58 -2.33 -14.05
N LEU A 70 13.29 -2.62 -14.33
CA LEU A 70 12.37 -1.67 -14.94
C LEU A 70 12.02 -0.49 -14.02
N LEU A 71 11.96 -0.70 -12.70
CA LEU A 71 11.79 0.41 -11.76
C LEU A 71 12.96 1.39 -11.81
N VAL A 72 14.18 0.89 -11.99
CA VAL A 72 15.38 1.73 -12.13
C VAL A 72 15.43 2.38 -13.51
N SER A 73 15.41 1.59 -14.59
CA SER A 73 15.58 2.10 -15.95
C SER A 73 14.41 2.97 -16.42
N GLY A 74 13.20 2.73 -15.90
CA GLY A 74 12.02 3.54 -16.15
C GLY A 74 11.91 4.79 -15.27
N GLY A 75 12.86 5.03 -14.35
CA GLY A 75 12.87 6.22 -13.49
C GLY A 75 11.88 6.19 -12.31
N TYR A 76 11.18 5.08 -12.08
CA TYR A 76 10.25 4.93 -10.95
C TYR A 76 10.97 5.02 -9.60
N LEU A 77 12.16 4.43 -9.49
CA LEU A 77 12.98 4.55 -8.28
C LEU A 77 13.32 6.02 -8.00
N ALA A 78 13.70 6.78 -9.04
CA ALA A 78 13.98 8.21 -8.91
C ALA A 78 12.73 9.03 -8.54
N ALA A 79 11.54 8.55 -8.90
CA ALA A 79 10.25 9.13 -8.51
C ALA A 79 9.75 8.68 -7.11
N GLY A 80 10.49 7.82 -6.40
CA GLY A 80 10.19 7.38 -5.04
C GLY A 80 9.56 5.99 -4.89
N TYR A 81 9.37 5.23 -5.98
CA TYR A 81 8.90 3.83 -5.89
C TYR A 81 10.04 2.91 -5.46
N GLU A 82 10.25 2.79 -4.15
CA GLU A 82 11.42 2.13 -3.55
C GLU A 82 11.18 0.68 -3.12
N TYR A 83 9.92 0.28 -2.94
CA TYR A 83 9.58 -1.07 -2.46
C TYR A 83 9.22 -2.04 -3.60
N ILE A 84 9.72 -3.27 -3.49
CA ILE A 84 9.25 -4.43 -4.27
C ILE A 84 8.56 -5.38 -3.30
N ILE A 85 7.27 -5.61 -3.53
CA ILE A 85 6.42 -6.38 -2.62
C ILE A 85 5.99 -7.67 -3.33
N ILE A 86 6.45 -8.79 -2.79
CA ILE A 86 6.07 -10.13 -3.24
C ILE A 86 4.81 -10.52 -2.46
N ASP A 87 3.70 -10.65 -3.17
CA ASP A 87 2.41 -11.10 -2.63
C ASP A 87 2.35 -12.65 -2.60
N ASP A 88 1.15 -13.23 -2.60
CA ASP A 88 0.95 -14.68 -2.48
C ASP A 88 1.65 -15.52 -3.58
N CYS A 89 1.75 -16.83 -3.33
CA CYS A 89 2.22 -17.86 -4.27
C CYS A 89 3.72 -17.91 -4.57
N TRP A 90 4.57 -17.30 -3.73
CA TRP A 90 6.03 -17.42 -3.81
C TRP A 90 6.60 -18.61 -3.01
N LEU A 91 5.88 -19.10 -2.00
CA LEU A 91 6.33 -20.17 -1.11
C LEU A 91 6.13 -21.56 -1.72
N ASN A 92 6.94 -22.50 -1.25
CA ASN A 92 6.67 -23.92 -1.44
C ASN A 92 5.41 -24.34 -0.65
N LYS A 93 4.76 -25.42 -1.09
CA LYS A 93 3.57 -26.00 -0.43
C LYS A 93 3.87 -26.59 0.95
N THR A 94 5.14 -26.93 1.21
CA THR A 94 5.58 -27.50 2.49
C THR A 94 6.72 -26.68 3.08
N ARG A 95 6.79 -26.66 4.41
CA ARG A 95 7.93 -26.10 5.16
C ARG A 95 9.07 -27.11 5.17
N ALA A 96 10.30 -26.62 5.14
CA ALA A 96 11.46 -27.47 5.44
C ALA A 96 11.38 -27.93 6.91
N ALA A 97 11.77 -29.19 7.15
CA ALA A 97 11.91 -29.75 8.50
C ALA A 97 13.17 -29.21 9.19
#